data_AF-A0A5C2H7W5-F1
#
_entry.id   AF-A0A5C2H7W5-F1
#
_cell.length_a   1.000
_cell.length_b   1.000
_cell.length_c   1.000
_cell.angle_alpha   90.00
_cell.angle_beta   90.00
_cell.angle_gamma   90.00
#
_symmetry.space_group_name_H-M   'P 1'
#
loop_
_entity.id
_entity.type
_entity.pdbx_description
1 polymer ?
#
loop_
_entity_poly.entity_id
_entity_poly.type
_entity_poly.pdbx_seq_one_letter_code
_entity_poly.pdbx_strand_id
1 'polypeptide(L)'
;MNLTQKLALAWLTTFDKSLFLFTSLKGLNTIFRYSFYISLVLTLCFVILKFEAIINIRAYDIPIFIQNLLIVLGLGVKFLTIIFTIGIFSYESIYNLDINKYLIEQKQKEEFIKKNKLQKWRLRNINILLRVTIYIGLWCFLYLLFEDILISSFFSVYGESPSKEIYIQFLIDYDKTIKYFTAIYLVSIAILDFFVRKNRKAKKFPEETTQETLGEKSE
;
A
#
# COMPACT_ATOMS: atom_id res chain seq x y z
N MET A 1 6.93 18.80 -6.00
CA MET A 1 6.19 18.05 -4.96
C MET A 1 7.08 16.99 -4.33
N ASN A 2 7.28 17.10 -3.02
CA ASN A 2 8.14 16.20 -2.24
C ASN A 2 7.41 14.86 -1.96
N LEU A 3 8.17 13.84 -1.53
CA LEU A 3 7.63 12.50 -1.26
C LEU A 3 6.49 12.54 -0.23
N THR A 4 6.66 13.28 0.86
CA THR A 4 5.65 13.47 1.92
C THR A 4 4.38 14.11 1.38
N GLN A 5 4.50 15.08 0.46
CA GLN A 5 3.35 15.72 -0.17
C GLN A 5 2.59 14.75 -1.08
N LYS A 6 3.32 13.90 -1.83
CA LYS A 6 2.71 12.87 -2.67
C LYS A 6 1.96 11.85 -1.82
N LEU A 7 2.55 11.46 -0.69
CA LEU A 7 1.94 10.55 0.25
C LEU A 7 0.68 11.15 0.88
N ALA A 8 0.73 12.42 1.29
CA ALA A 8 -0.41 13.14 1.85
C ALA A 8 -1.56 13.31 0.85
N LEU A 9 -1.26 13.68 -0.40
CA LEU A 9 -2.29 13.76 -1.44
C LEU A 9 -2.87 12.38 -1.77
N ALA A 10 -2.04 11.34 -1.80
CA ALA A 10 -2.53 9.98 -2.02
C ALA A 10 -3.39 9.48 -0.85
N TRP A 11 -3.04 9.83 0.39
CA TRP A 11 -3.84 9.56 1.57
C TRP A 11 -5.19 10.26 1.49
N LEU A 12 -5.17 11.57 1.24
CA LEU A 12 -6.35 12.42 1.12
C LEU A 12 -7.31 11.92 0.04
N THR A 13 -6.83 11.59 -1.15
CA THR A 13 -7.69 11.09 -2.24
C THR A 13 -8.13 9.63 -2.07
N THR A 14 -7.55 8.88 -1.14
CA THR A 14 -7.90 7.48 -0.90
C THR A 14 -8.85 7.33 0.29
N PHE A 15 -8.50 7.92 1.44
CA PHE A 15 -9.16 7.70 2.72
C PHE A 15 -9.99 8.89 3.21
N ASP A 16 -9.69 10.12 2.77
CA ASP A 16 -10.35 11.35 3.22
C ASP A 16 -10.90 12.16 2.04
N LYS A 17 -11.64 11.48 1.15
CA LYS A 17 -12.18 12.09 -0.07
C LYS A 17 -13.15 13.25 0.21
N SER A 18 -13.85 13.21 1.35
CA SER A 18 -14.73 14.28 1.80
C SER A 18 -13.98 15.49 2.35
N LEU A 19 -12.66 15.38 2.53
CA LEU A 19 -11.78 16.39 3.13
C LEU A 19 -12.12 16.69 4.59
N PHE A 20 -12.88 15.83 5.25
CA PHE A 20 -13.38 16.09 6.60
C PHE A 20 -12.21 16.17 7.59
N LEU A 21 -11.34 15.16 7.63
CA LEU A 21 -10.21 15.15 8.56
C LEU A 21 -9.20 16.24 8.19
N PHE A 22 -8.92 16.40 6.89
CA PHE A 22 -8.00 17.40 6.39
C PHE A 22 -8.41 18.82 6.78
N THR A 23 -9.64 19.22 6.50
CA THR A 23 -10.16 20.55 6.82
C THR A 23 -10.29 20.78 8.33
N SER A 24 -10.80 19.78 9.06
CA SER A 24 -10.93 19.85 10.52
C SER A 24 -9.58 20.07 11.18
N LEU A 25 -8.57 19.29 10.79
CA LEU A 25 -7.21 19.44 11.33
C LEU A 25 -6.58 20.76 10.87
N LYS A 26 -6.70 21.14 9.59
CA LYS A 26 -6.15 22.40 9.07
C LYS A 26 -6.66 23.62 9.83
N GLY A 27 -7.93 23.60 10.25
CA GLY A 27 -8.57 24.67 11.02
C GLY A 27 -8.08 24.82 12.46
N LEU A 28 -7.36 23.82 13.00
CA LEU A 28 -6.81 23.87 14.34
C LEU A 28 -5.45 24.58 14.37
N ASN A 29 -5.18 25.26 15.48
CA ASN A 29 -3.84 25.75 15.80
C ASN A 29 -2.85 24.57 15.95
N THR A 30 -1.60 24.81 15.59
CA THR A 30 -0.48 23.87 15.60
C THR A 30 -0.40 23.04 16.89
N ILE A 31 -0.56 23.65 18.07
CA ILE A 31 -0.51 22.94 19.36
C ILE A 31 -1.60 21.86 19.45
N PHE A 32 -2.83 22.19 19.06
CA PHE A 32 -3.94 21.23 19.10
C PHE A 32 -3.78 20.13 18.06
N ARG A 33 -3.20 20.42 16.89
CA ARG A 33 -2.88 19.39 15.89
C ARG A 33 -1.85 18.39 16.42
N TYR A 34 -0.73 18.88 16.97
CA TYR A 34 0.28 17.99 17.55
C TYR A 34 -0.25 17.20 18.76
N SER A 35 -1.10 17.81 19.59
CA SER A 35 -1.77 17.09 20.68
C SER A 35 -2.67 15.96 20.15
N PHE A 36 -3.44 16.23 19.09
CA PHE A 36 -4.23 15.21 18.41
C PHE A 36 -3.35 14.09 17.83
N TYR A 37 -2.22 14.43 17.20
CA TYR A 37 -1.26 13.47 16.67
C TYR A 37 -0.67 12.56 17.75
N ILE A 38 -0.26 13.12 18.89
CA ILE A 38 0.26 12.36 20.02
C ILE A 38 -0.83 11.45 20.60
N SER A 39 -2.04 11.99 20.81
CA SER A 39 -3.19 11.22 21.31
C SER A 39 -3.57 10.06 20.37
N LEU A 40 -3.53 10.30 19.06
CA LEU A 40 -3.76 9.28 18.04
C LEU A 40 -2.71 8.16 18.16
N VAL A 41 -1.42 8.50 18.24
CA VAL A 41 -0.35 7.51 18.42
C VAL A 41 -0.54 6.71 19.70
N LEU A 42 -0.84 7.36 20.83
CA LEU A 42 -1.06 6.67 22.11
C LEU A 42 -2.25 5.71 22.05
N THR A 43 -3.37 6.15 21.47
CA THR A 43 -4.57 5.33 21.30
C THR A 43 -4.28 4.12 20.41
N LEU A 44 -3.54 4.33 19.33
CA LEU A 44 -3.16 3.29 18.39
C LEU A 44 -2.14 2.30 19.00
N CYS A 45 -1.19 2.77 19.80
CA CYS A 45 -0.32 1.89 20.59
C CYS A 45 -1.13 1.03 21.57
N PHE A 46 -2.13 1.61 22.24
CA PHE A 46 -3.03 0.85 23.11
C PHE A 46 -3.80 -0.23 22.34
N VAL A 47 -4.35 0.10 21.16
CA VAL A 47 -5.01 -0.87 20.28
C VAL A 47 -4.06 -2.00 19.88
N ILE A 48 -2.83 -1.69 19.47
CA ILE A 48 -1.81 -2.68 19.10
C ILE A 48 -1.53 -3.62 20.28
N LEU A 49 -1.32 -3.09 21.48
CA LEU A 49 -1.03 -3.88 22.69
C LEU A 49 -2.21 -4.76 23.10
N LYS A 50 -3.44 -4.27 22.99
CA LYS A 50 -4.64 -5.07 23.29
C LYS A 50 -4.88 -6.17 22.25
N PHE A 51 -4.64 -5.88 20.96
CA PHE A 51 -4.68 -6.92 19.93
C PHE A 51 -3.60 -7.98 20.15
N GLU A 52 -2.39 -7.60 20.56
CA GLU A 52 -1.32 -8.55 20.86
C GLU A 52 -1.67 -9.49 22.01
N ALA A 53 -2.35 -8.99 23.05
CA ALA A 53 -2.89 -9.81 24.11
C ALA A 53 -3.97 -10.80 23.60
N ILE A 54 -4.79 -10.40 22.64
CA ILE A 54 -5.80 -11.27 21.99
C ILE A 54 -5.14 -12.30 21.07
N ILE A 55 -4.02 -11.95 20.42
CA ILE A 55 -3.25 -12.81 19.48
C ILE A 55 -2.38 -13.83 20.22
N ASN A 56 -2.25 -13.75 21.55
CA ASN A 56 -1.58 -14.78 22.36
C ASN A 56 -2.45 -16.06 22.48
N ILE A 57 -2.91 -16.54 21.32
CA ILE A 57 -3.86 -17.63 21.10
C ILE A 57 -3.15 -18.98 21.22
N ARG A 58 -1.80 -18.99 21.26
CA ARG A 58 -1.01 -20.19 21.54
C ARG A 58 -1.31 -20.80 22.92
N ALA A 59 -1.95 -20.04 23.80
CA ALA A 59 -2.41 -20.53 25.11
C ALA A 59 -3.79 -21.23 25.07
N TYR A 60 -4.49 -21.22 23.92
CA TYR A 60 -5.81 -21.79 23.77
C TYR A 60 -5.81 -22.98 22.80
N ASP A 61 -6.62 -24.00 23.11
CA ASP A 61 -6.76 -25.22 22.31
C ASP A 61 -7.63 -24.98 21.06
N ILE A 62 -7.14 -24.09 20.18
CA ILE A 62 -7.83 -23.63 18.97
C ILE A 62 -7.15 -24.25 17.75
N PRO A 63 -7.89 -24.67 16.70
CA PRO A 63 -7.32 -25.20 15.47
C PRO A 63 -6.22 -24.29 14.87
N ILE A 64 -5.10 -24.90 14.44
CA ILE A 64 -3.91 -24.21 13.92
C ILE A 64 -4.26 -23.20 12.81
N PHE A 65 -5.20 -23.55 11.94
CA PHE A 65 -5.70 -22.64 10.89
C PHE A 65 -6.27 -21.33 11.46
N ILE A 66 -7.10 -21.42 12.51
CA ILE A 66 -7.71 -20.25 13.16
C ILE A 66 -6.64 -19.43 13.87
N GLN A 67 -5.67 -20.08 14.52
CA GLN A 67 -4.52 -19.38 15.13
C GLN A 67 -3.74 -18.57 14.09
N ASN A 68 -3.39 -19.18 12.96
CA ASN A 68 -2.67 -18.51 11.88
C ASN A 68 -3.48 -17.37 11.27
N LEU A 69 -4.78 -17.57 11.04
CA LEU A 69 -5.67 -16.52 10.54
C LEU A 69 -5.71 -15.31 11.47
N LEU A 70 -5.84 -15.54 12.79
CA LEU A 70 -5.88 -14.46 13.78
C LEU A 70 -4.54 -13.73 13.90
N ILE A 71 -3.41 -14.44 13.79
CA ILE A 71 -2.08 -13.82 13.72
C ILE A 71 -1.99 -12.90 12.50
N VAL A 72 -2.42 -13.36 11.32
CA VAL A 72 -2.42 -12.56 10.09
C VAL A 72 -3.32 -11.34 10.19
N LEU A 73 -4.54 -11.49 10.71
CA LEU A 73 -5.46 -10.37 10.95
C LEU A 73 -4.86 -9.36 11.93
N GLY A 74 -4.24 -9.86 13.00
CA GLY A 74 -3.53 -9.06 13.98
C GLY A 74 -2.39 -8.23 13.40
N LEU A 75 -1.53 -8.87 12.60
CA LEU A 75 -0.47 -8.18 11.86
C LEU A 75 -1.06 -7.16 10.87
N GLY A 76 -2.14 -7.51 10.18
CA GLY A 76 -2.86 -6.61 9.29
C GLY A 76 -3.34 -5.33 9.98
N VAL A 77 -3.94 -5.47 11.17
CA VAL A 77 -4.35 -4.32 12.01
C VAL A 77 -3.13 -3.47 12.39
N LYS A 78 -2.02 -4.08 12.83
CA LYS A 78 -0.78 -3.36 13.17
C LYS A 78 -0.27 -2.52 12.00
N PHE A 79 -0.16 -3.11 10.79
CA PHE A 79 0.28 -2.38 9.61
C PHE A 79 -0.68 -1.27 9.20
N LEU A 80 -1.99 -1.53 9.24
CA LEU A 80 -3.00 -0.55 8.87
C LEU A 80 -2.97 0.66 9.80
N THR A 81 -2.80 0.42 11.09
CA THR A 81 -2.62 1.45 12.13
C THR A 81 -1.39 2.34 11.86
N ILE A 82 -0.25 1.75 11.52
CA ILE A 82 0.98 2.50 11.18
C ILE A 82 0.77 3.34 9.92
N ILE A 83 0.21 2.74 8.87
CA ILE A 83 -0.09 3.43 7.60
C ILE A 83 -1.04 4.61 7.84
N PHE A 84 -2.07 4.41 8.67
CA PHE A 84 -3.07 5.44 9.00
C PHE A 84 -2.44 6.63 9.73
N THR A 85 -1.54 6.36 10.67
CA THR A 85 -0.80 7.39 11.41
C THR A 85 0.08 8.22 10.47
N ILE A 86 0.89 7.55 9.64
CA ILE A 86 1.78 8.22 8.67
C ILE A 86 0.95 9.05 7.69
N GLY A 87 -0.18 8.52 7.24
CA GLY A 87 -1.12 9.21 6.35
C GLY A 87 -1.64 10.53 6.94
N ILE A 88 -2.15 10.50 8.17
CA ILE A 88 -2.66 11.71 8.84
C ILE A 88 -1.54 12.72 9.10
N PHE A 89 -0.38 12.28 9.59
CA PHE A 89 0.74 13.19 9.91
C PHE A 89 1.27 13.88 8.65
N SER A 90 1.20 13.21 7.51
CA SER A 90 1.66 13.77 6.24
C SER A 90 0.84 14.99 5.78
N TYR A 91 -0.36 15.24 6.32
CA TYR A 91 -1.16 16.43 6.03
C TYR A 91 -0.45 17.76 6.31
N GLU A 92 0.44 17.79 7.31
CA GLU A 92 1.27 18.97 7.60
C GLU A 92 2.06 19.43 6.37
N SER A 93 2.49 18.49 5.51
CA SER A 93 3.26 18.82 4.31
C SER A 93 2.45 19.50 3.19
N ILE A 94 1.12 19.44 3.27
CA ILE A 94 0.21 19.94 2.23
C ILE A 94 -0.76 21.03 2.71
N TYR A 95 -0.74 21.45 3.97
CA TYR A 95 -1.62 22.52 4.48
C TYR A 95 -1.45 23.86 3.76
N ASN A 96 -0.21 24.16 3.35
CA ASN A 96 0.14 25.37 2.60
C ASN A 96 -0.14 25.27 1.09
N LEU A 97 -0.64 24.13 0.60
CA LEU A 97 -0.94 23.93 -0.81
C LEU A 97 -2.42 24.23 -1.12
N ASP A 98 -2.68 24.62 -2.37
CA ASP A 98 -4.04 24.72 -2.90
C ASP A 98 -4.57 23.33 -3.29
N ILE A 99 -5.15 22.65 -2.30
CA ILE A 99 -5.71 21.31 -2.46
C ILE A 99 -6.92 21.31 -3.40
N ASN A 100 -7.71 22.38 -3.40
CA ASN A 100 -8.91 22.46 -4.23
C ASN A 100 -8.53 22.44 -5.71
N LYS A 101 -7.51 23.23 -6.10
CA LYS A 101 -6.96 23.18 -7.46
C LYS A 101 -6.48 21.79 -7.85
N TYR A 102 -5.71 21.13 -6.97
CA TYR A 102 -5.24 19.76 -7.21
C TYR A 102 -6.38 18.74 -7.39
N LEU A 103 -7.43 18.83 -6.57
CA LEU A 103 -8.58 17.93 -6.65
C LEU A 103 -9.38 18.14 -7.94
N ILE A 104 -9.49 19.37 -8.42
CA ILE A 104 -10.13 19.69 -9.71
C ILE A 104 -9.34 19.04 -10.85
N GLU A 105 -8.02 19.22 -10.88
CA GLU A 105 -7.15 18.59 -11.89
C GLU A 105 -7.26 17.05 -11.85
N GLN A 106 -7.35 16.45 -10.67
CA GLN A 106 -7.56 15.01 -10.52
C GLN A 106 -8.92 14.56 -11.06
N LYS A 107 -10.00 15.27 -10.73
CA LYS A 107 -11.34 14.98 -11.26
C LYS A 107 -11.36 15.05 -12.79
N GLN A 108 -10.74 16.06 -13.38
CA GLN A 108 -10.63 16.20 -14.84
C GLN A 108 -9.86 15.02 -15.46
N LYS A 109 -8.79 14.54 -14.82
CA LYS A 109 -8.06 13.34 -15.26
C LYS A 109 -8.92 12.08 -15.16
N GLU A 110 -9.67 11.91 -14.09
CA GLU A 110 -10.61 10.79 -13.94
C GLU A 110 -11.72 10.81 -14.99
N GLU A 111 -12.28 11.98 -15.28
CA GLU A 111 -13.29 12.17 -16.32
C GLU A 111 -12.74 11.88 -17.71
N PHE A 112 -11.50 12.31 -18.01
CA PHE A 112 -10.82 11.95 -19.24
C PHE A 112 -10.63 10.43 -19.35
N ILE A 113 -10.23 9.76 -18.27
CA ILE A 113 -10.09 8.29 -18.22
C ILE A 113 -11.42 7.61 -18.53
N LYS A 114 -12.50 8.08 -17.91
CA LYS A 114 -13.86 7.56 -18.13
C LYS A 114 -14.31 7.77 -19.57
N LYS A 115 -14.15 8.98 -20.12
CA LYS A 115 -14.55 9.36 -21.48
C LYS A 115 -13.81 8.54 -22.54
N ASN A 116 -12.53 8.25 -22.32
CA ASN A 116 -11.71 7.44 -23.23
C ASN A 116 -11.80 5.93 -23.00
N LYS A 117 -12.77 5.47 -22.18
CA LYS A 117 -12.96 4.04 -21.81
C LYS A 117 -11.67 3.39 -21.29
N LEU A 118 -10.79 4.17 -20.66
CA LEU A 118 -9.60 3.65 -20.02
C LEU A 118 -10.06 2.89 -18.76
N GLN A 119 -10.01 1.55 -18.82
CA GLN A 119 -10.45 0.65 -17.75
C GLN A 119 -9.90 1.07 -16.37
N LYS A 120 -10.79 1.44 -15.43
CA LYS A 120 -10.44 1.91 -14.07
C LYS A 120 -9.69 0.84 -13.25
N TRP A 121 -9.95 -0.44 -13.53
CA TRP A 121 -9.34 -1.61 -12.89
C TRP A 121 -7.94 -1.95 -13.41
N ARG A 122 -7.48 -1.32 -14.51
CA ARG A 122 -6.07 -1.44 -14.88
C ARG A 122 -5.25 -0.92 -13.72
N LEU A 123 -4.32 -1.72 -13.19
CA LEU A 123 -3.43 -1.37 -12.05
C LEU A 123 -2.78 0.02 -12.17
N ARG A 124 -2.67 0.53 -13.39
CA ARG A 124 -2.10 1.84 -13.74
C ARG A 124 -3.04 3.04 -13.50
N ASN A 125 -4.36 2.84 -13.48
CA ASN A 125 -5.36 3.89 -13.22
C ASN A 125 -5.77 3.95 -11.72
N ILE A 126 -5.23 3.03 -10.93
CA ILE A 126 -5.44 2.94 -9.49
C ILE A 126 -4.39 3.81 -8.77
N ASN A 127 -4.77 4.37 -7.62
CA ASN A 127 -3.87 5.15 -6.77
C ASN A 127 -2.57 4.38 -6.46
N ILE A 128 -1.44 5.07 -6.44
CA ILE A 128 -0.11 4.47 -6.21
C ILE A 128 -0.05 3.69 -4.90
N LEU A 129 -0.72 4.17 -3.84
CA LEU A 129 -0.81 3.47 -2.56
C LEU A 129 -1.52 2.13 -2.71
N LEU A 130 -2.73 2.13 -3.29
CA LEU A 130 -3.49 0.89 -3.49
C LEU A 130 -2.73 -0.09 -4.40
N ARG A 131 -1.99 0.42 -5.39
CA ARG A 131 -1.12 -0.40 -6.24
C ARG A 131 0.00 -1.09 -5.45
N VAL A 132 0.69 -0.34 -4.59
CA VAL A 132 1.72 -0.89 -3.70
C VAL A 132 1.11 -1.91 -2.75
N THR A 133 -0.06 -1.63 -2.17
CA THR A 133 -0.79 -2.57 -1.31
C THR A 133 -1.13 -3.86 -2.05
N ILE A 134 -1.59 -3.79 -3.30
CA ILE A 134 -1.87 -4.99 -4.12
C ILE A 134 -0.59 -5.79 -4.36
N TYR A 135 0.53 -5.14 -4.68
CA TYR A 135 1.80 -5.85 -4.87
C TYR A 135 2.29 -6.51 -3.58
N ILE A 136 2.32 -5.78 -2.46
CA ILE A 136 2.73 -6.36 -1.18
C ILE A 136 1.78 -7.50 -0.78
N GLY A 137 0.47 -7.31 -0.94
CA GLY A 137 -0.52 -8.35 -0.64
C GLY A 137 -0.35 -9.59 -1.51
N LEU A 138 -0.09 -9.43 -2.80
CA LEU A 138 0.20 -10.54 -3.72
C LEU A 138 1.50 -11.25 -3.35
N TRP A 139 2.55 -10.52 -2.98
CA TRP A 139 3.79 -11.12 -2.50
C TRP A 139 3.56 -11.93 -1.22
N CYS A 140 2.86 -11.36 -0.23
CA CYS A 140 2.52 -12.08 1.00
C CYS A 140 1.72 -13.35 0.72
N PHE A 141 0.72 -13.28 -0.17
CA PHE A 141 -0.07 -14.44 -0.56
C PHE A 141 0.79 -15.54 -1.20
N LEU A 142 1.64 -15.18 -2.16
CA LEU A 142 2.53 -16.13 -2.83
C LEU A 142 3.59 -16.69 -1.88
N TYR A 143 4.13 -15.86 -0.98
CA TYR A 143 5.06 -16.27 0.05
C TYR A 143 4.45 -17.34 0.95
N LEU A 144 3.24 -17.10 1.49
CA LEU A 144 2.56 -18.06 2.36
C LEU A 144 2.22 -19.37 1.63
N LEU A 145 1.76 -19.26 0.38
CA LEU A 145 1.48 -20.44 -0.45
C LEU A 145 2.75 -21.25 -0.71
N PHE A 146 3.87 -20.59 -0.99
CA PHE A 146 5.14 -21.25 -1.26
C PHE A 146 5.77 -21.84 0.01
N GLU A 147 5.66 -21.15 1.14
CA GLU A 147 6.05 -21.63 2.47
C GLU A 147 5.34 -22.93 2.82
N ASP A 148 4.01 -22.96 2.67
CA ASP A 148 3.20 -24.15 2.94
C ASP A 148 3.60 -25.34 2.08
N ILE A 149 3.81 -25.12 0.77
CA ILE A 149 4.28 -26.17 -0.16
C ILE A 149 5.65 -26.71 0.25
N LEU A 150 6.60 -25.83 0.59
CA LEU A 150 7.97 -26.24 0.95
C LEU A 150 7.99 -27.03 2.26
N ILE A 151 7.26 -26.56 3.27
CA ILE A 151 7.17 -27.22 4.58
C ILE A 151 6.47 -28.57 4.42
N SER A 152 5.32 -28.62 3.73
CA SER A 152 4.57 -29.85 3.48
C SER A 152 5.40 -30.87 2.68
N SER A 153 6.14 -30.41 1.66
CA SER A 153 7.03 -31.28 0.87
C SER A 153 8.21 -31.81 1.68
N PHE A 154 8.75 -31.02 2.60
CA PHE A 154 9.83 -31.46 3.48
C PHE A 154 9.38 -32.55 4.44
N PHE A 155 8.24 -32.34 5.12
CA PHE A 155 7.69 -33.34 6.04
C PHE A 155 7.16 -34.59 5.34
N SER A 156 6.75 -34.52 4.08
CA SER A 156 6.36 -35.71 3.31
C SER A 156 7.56 -36.62 2.96
N VAL A 157 8.76 -36.06 2.82
CA VAL A 157 9.99 -36.82 2.49
C VAL A 157 10.68 -37.34 3.75
N TYR A 158 10.79 -36.53 4.80
CA TYR A 158 11.56 -36.86 6.00
C TYR A 158 10.72 -37.35 7.19
N GLY A 159 9.38 -37.39 7.04
CA GLY A 159 8.45 -37.77 8.10
C GLY A 159 8.32 -36.69 9.19
N GLU A 160 7.53 -36.97 10.22
CA GLU A 160 7.16 -35.99 11.26
C GLU A 160 8.31 -35.58 12.19
N SER A 161 9.41 -36.36 12.23
CA SER A 161 10.55 -36.13 13.13
C SER A 161 11.89 -36.22 12.38
N PRO A 162 12.20 -35.23 11.51
CA PRO A 162 13.49 -35.18 10.85
C PRO A 162 14.61 -34.99 11.86
N SER A 163 15.81 -35.49 11.54
CA SER A 163 16.98 -35.25 12.37
C SER A 163 17.31 -33.76 12.45
N LYS A 164 17.89 -33.33 13.57
CA LYS A 164 18.24 -31.92 13.81
C LYS A 164 19.12 -31.33 12.71
N GLU A 165 20.08 -32.10 12.19
CA GLU A 165 20.98 -31.66 11.12
C GLU A 165 20.23 -31.40 9.81
N ILE A 166 19.32 -32.32 9.44
CA ILE A 166 18.50 -32.20 8.23
C ILE A 166 17.55 -31.00 8.34
N TYR A 167 16.96 -30.78 9.50
CA TYR A 167 16.08 -29.64 9.75
C TYR A 167 16.82 -28.29 9.68
N ILE A 168 18.02 -28.20 10.25
CA ILE A 168 18.85 -26.98 10.14
C ILE A 168 19.24 -26.72 8.69
N GLN A 169 19.62 -27.75 7.94
CA GLN A 169 19.93 -27.62 6.52
C GLN A 169 18.72 -27.13 5.72
N PHE A 170 17.53 -27.68 5.98
CA PHE A 170 16.28 -27.22 5.39
C PHE A 170 16.02 -25.74 5.66
N LEU A 171 16.21 -25.25 6.89
CA LEU A 171 16.01 -23.84 7.23
C LEU A 171 16.97 -22.91 6.46
N ILE A 172 18.22 -23.32 6.26
CA ILE A 172 19.21 -22.56 5.49
C ILE A 172 18.80 -22.50 4.01
N ASP A 173 18.37 -23.63 3.45
CA ASP A 173 17.95 -23.70 2.06
C ASP A 173 16.60 -23.02 1.81
N TYR A 174 15.69 -23.06 2.80
CA TYR A 174 14.46 -22.29 2.84
C TYR A 174 14.73 -20.79 2.77
N ASP A 175 15.57 -20.26 3.67
CA ASP A 175 15.93 -18.83 3.68
C ASP A 175 16.54 -18.37 2.35
N LYS A 176 17.45 -19.16 1.78
CA LYS A 176 18.00 -18.89 0.44
C LYS A 176 16.92 -18.88 -0.63
N THR A 177 16.02 -19.87 -0.62
CA THR A 177 14.95 -20.01 -1.62
C THR A 177 13.98 -18.85 -1.55
N ILE A 178 13.56 -18.42 -0.35
CA ILE A 178 12.70 -17.24 -0.16
C ILE A 178 13.37 -15.96 -0.65
N LYS A 179 14.68 -15.78 -0.41
CA LYS A 179 15.45 -14.64 -0.93
C LYS A 179 15.44 -14.60 -2.46
N TYR A 180 15.69 -15.74 -3.11
CA TYR A 180 15.63 -15.83 -4.58
C TYR A 180 14.22 -15.60 -5.11
N PHE A 181 13.19 -16.21 -4.49
CA PHE A 181 11.79 -15.98 -4.84
C PHE A 181 11.43 -14.49 -4.79
N THR A 182 11.87 -13.80 -3.73
CA THR A 182 11.63 -12.36 -3.53
C THR A 182 12.34 -11.53 -4.59
N ALA A 183 13.59 -11.86 -4.92
CA ALA A 183 14.32 -11.20 -5.99
C ALA A 183 13.63 -11.37 -7.35
N ILE A 184 13.22 -12.59 -7.69
CA ILE A 184 12.49 -12.90 -8.94
C ILE A 184 11.17 -12.13 -8.99
N TYR A 185 10.43 -12.09 -7.89
CA TYR A 185 9.18 -11.35 -7.79
C TYR A 185 9.39 -9.84 -8.07
N LEU A 186 10.40 -9.22 -7.44
CA LEU A 186 10.71 -7.80 -7.66
C LEU A 186 11.12 -7.51 -9.10
N VAL A 187 11.97 -8.36 -9.69
CA VAL A 187 12.36 -8.26 -11.10
C VAL A 187 11.16 -8.40 -12.01
N SER A 188 10.26 -9.35 -11.73
CA SER A 188 9.04 -9.57 -12.50
C SER A 188 8.13 -8.34 -12.48
N ILE A 189 7.93 -7.73 -11.30
CA ILE A 189 7.20 -6.45 -11.20
C ILE A 189 7.90 -5.37 -12.01
N ALA A 190 9.22 -5.23 -11.90
CA ALA A 190 9.97 -4.18 -12.61
C ALA A 190 9.84 -4.34 -14.14
N ILE A 191 9.92 -5.56 -14.65
CA ILE A 191 9.73 -5.89 -16.06
C ILE A 191 8.31 -5.55 -16.52
N LEU A 192 7.29 -5.97 -15.76
CA LEU A 192 5.89 -5.64 -16.07
C LEU A 192 5.67 -4.12 -16.08
N ASP A 193 6.18 -3.39 -15.09
CA ASP A 193 6.11 -1.93 -15.02
C ASP A 193 6.84 -1.29 -16.22
N PHE A 194 7.98 -1.84 -16.65
CA PHE A 194 8.75 -1.37 -17.80
C PHE A 194 8.01 -1.55 -19.13
N PHE A 195 7.50 -2.75 -19.43
CA PHE A 195 6.74 -3.02 -20.67
C PHE A 195 5.49 -2.14 -20.76
N VAL A 196 4.81 -1.95 -19.63
CA VAL A 196 3.63 -1.07 -19.54
C VAL A 196 3.99 0.40 -19.80
N ARG A 197 5.19 0.87 -19.41
CA ARG A 197 5.69 2.23 -19.70
C ARG A 197 6.13 2.37 -21.15
N LYS A 198 6.80 1.37 -21.73
CA LYS A 198 7.24 1.38 -23.14
C LYS A 198 6.06 1.52 -24.11
N ASN A 199 4.97 0.80 -23.85
CA ASN A 199 3.73 0.87 -24.63
C ASN A 199 2.98 2.23 -24.52
N ARG A 200 3.42 3.14 -23.63
CA ARG A 200 2.84 4.48 -23.45
C ARG A 200 3.49 5.55 -24.32
N LYS A 201 4.78 5.42 -24.68
CA LYS A 201 5.42 6.38 -25.62
C LYS A 201 4.73 6.41 -26.99
N ALA A 202 3.98 5.35 -27.33
CA ALA A 202 3.18 5.26 -28.55
C ALA A 202 1.78 5.92 -28.47
N LYS A 203 1.32 6.34 -27.28
CA LYS A 203 0.00 6.99 -27.09
C LYS A 203 0.16 8.12 -26.06
N LYS A 204 0.70 9.26 -26.49
CA LYS A 204 0.71 10.49 -25.68
C LYS A 204 -0.71 11.04 -25.55
N PHE A 205 -1.00 11.58 -24.36
CA PHE A 205 -2.10 12.55 -24.18
C PHE A 205 -1.81 13.75 -25.10
N PRO A 206 -2.81 14.43 -25.67
CA PRO A 206 -2.57 15.77 -26.18
C PRO A 206 -2.14 16.62 -24.98
N GLU A 207 -0.88 17.03 -24.98
CA GLU A 207 -0.43 18.17 -24.18
C GLU A 207 -1.23 19.37 -24.68
N GLU A 208 -1.71 20.21 -23.75
CA GLU A 208 -2.51 21.39 -24.05
C GLU A 208 -1.95 22.11 -25.27
N THR A 209 -2.75 22.22 -26.32
CA THR A 209 -2.59 23.28 -27.32
C THR A 209 -2.69 24.57 -26.54
N THR A 210 -1.53 25.13 -26.19
CA THR A 210 -1.38 26.49 -25.69
C THR A 210 -2.14 27.40 -26.64
N GLN A 211 -2.97 28.27 -26.07
CA GLN A 211 -3.79 29.23 -26.79
C GLN A 211 -2.92 30.15 -27.66
N GLU A 212 -2.75 29.80 -28.93
CA GLU A 212 -2.20 30.67 -29.98
C GLU A 212 -3.02 30.51 -31.28
N THR A 213 -4.35 30.60 -31.20
CA THR A 213 -5.20 30.79 -32.39
C THR A 213 -6.49 31.55 -32.07
N LEU A 214 -6.38 32.67 -31.36
CA LEU A 214 -7.51 33.61 -31.15
C LEU A 214 -7.15 35.07 -31.48
N GLY A 215 -6.07 35.29 -32.21
CA GLY A 215 -5.61 36.63 -32.59
C GLY A 215 -4.98 36.67 -33.97
N GLU A 216 -5.67 36.19 -35.00
CA GLU A 216 -5.36 36.56 -36.39
C GLU A 216 -6.55 36.16 -37.28
N LYS A 217 -7.55 37.04 -37.31
CA LYS A 217 -8.48 37.30 -38.42
C LYS A 217 -9.47 38.38 -38.01
N SER A 218 -8.92 39.57 -37.83
CA SER A 218 -9.65 40.83 -37.93
C SER A 218 -8.72 41.81 -38.61
N GLU A 219 -8.61 41.68 -39.92
CA GLU A 219 -8.32 42.73 -40.91
C GLU A 219 -8.57 42.15 -42.31
#